data_AF-A0A3D3MAE6-F1
#
_entry.id   AF-A0A3D3MAE6-F1
#
_cell.length_a   1.000
_cell.length_b   1.000
_cell.length_c   1.000
_cell.angle_alpha   90.00
_cell.angle_beta   90.00
_cell.angle_gamma   90.00
#
_symmetry.space_group_name_H-M   'P 1'
#
loop_
_entity.id
_entity.type
_entity.pdbx_description
1 polymer ?
#
loop_
_entity_poly.entity_id
_entity_poly.type
_entity_poly.pdbx_seq_one_letter_code
_entity_poly.pdbx_strand_id
1 'polypeptide(L)'
;GIDAQGHPAIVETLGNPDTHLVLRGGHKGPNHDADSVAMARQGLAKAGIAARIMVDCSHANSGKDPLKQPAVLRDVIGQRVAGDRSLVGVMIESHLFDGCQALGKGALKYGVSITDGCLGWDATEAMLREAAQALRQD
;
A
#
# COMPACT_ATOMS: atom_id res chain seq x y z
N GLY A 1 -9.75 22.94 -14.60
CA GLY A 1 -10.63 21.85 -14.15
C GLY A 1 -11.89 21.84 -14.98
N ILE A 2 -12.93 21.17 -14.50
CA ILE A 2 -14.25 21.11 -15.14
C ILE A 2 -15.27 21.59 -14.11
N ASP A 3 -16.24 22.42 -14.51
CA ASP A 3 -17.33 22.85 -13.64
C ASP A 3 -18.40 21.75 -13.47
N ALA A 4 -19.44 22.01 -12.66
CA ALA A 4 -20.51 21.06 -12.41
C ALA A 4 -21.37 20.75 -13.64
N GLN A 5 -21.24 21.52 -14.72
CA GLN A 5 -21.97 21.37 -15.98
C GLN A 5 -21.14 20.67 -17.06
N GLY A 6 -19.88 20.35 -16.77
CA GLY A 6 -18.99 19.67 -17.71
C GLY A 6 -18.18 20.62 -18.59
N HIS A 7 -18.17 21.92 -18.32
CA HIS A 7 -17.40 22.88 -19.11
C HIS A 7 -15.98 23.09 -18.55
N PRO A 8 -15.01 23.45 -19.41
CA PRO A 8 -13.70 23.87 -18.95
C PRO A 8 -13.80 25.09 -18.03
N ALA A 9 -13.17 25.01 -16.86
CA ALA A 9 -13.19 26.08 -15.87
C ALA A 9 -11.82 26.29 -15.22
N ILE A 10 -11.54 27.52 -14.81
CA ILE A 10 -10.44 27.84 -13.90
C ILE A 10 -10.86 27.37 -12.51
N VAL A 11 -10.04 26.53 -11.88
CA VAL A 11 -10.31 25.97 -10.56
C VAL A 11 -9.14 26.34 -9.66
N GLU A 12 -9.45 27.07 -8.60
CA GLU A 12 -8.51 27.39 -7.53
C GLU A 12 -8.78 26.47 -6.34
N THR A 13 -7.73 26.03 -5.67
CA THR A 13 -7.83 25.16 -4.49
C THR A 13 -7.02 25.74 -3.34
N LEU A 14 -7.41 25.41 -2.12
CA LEU A 14 -6.70 25.84 -0.90
C LEU A 14 -5.43 25.02 -0.64
N GLY A 15 -5.16 23.99 -1.44
CA GLY A 15 -4.18 22.96 -1.15
C GLY A 15 -4.70 21.92 -0.13
N ASN A 16 -4.09 20.74 -0.12
CA ASN A 16 -4.40 19.67 0.83
C ASN A 16 -3.17 19.38 1.71
N PRO A 17 -3.20 19.69 3.02
CA PRO A 17 -2.08 19.41 3.92
C PRO A 17 -1.98 17.92 4.31
N ASP A 18 -3.01 17.12 4.04
CA ASP A 18 -3.11 15.72 4.45
C ASP A 18 -2.60 14.76 3.37
N THR A 19 -1.41 15.08 2.85
CA THR A 19 -0.69 14.22 1.90
C THR A 19 0.33 13.33 2.61
N HIS A 20 0.71 12.25 1.94
CA HIS A 20 1.72 11.30 2.40
C HIS A 20 2.39 10.63 1.20
N LEU A 21 3.56 10.02 1.43
CA LEU A 21 4.28 9.24 0.42
C LEU A 21 3.82 7.78 0.45
N VAL A 22 3.65 7.17 -0.72
CA VAL A 22 3.42 5.72 -0.85
C VAL A 22 4.67 5.06 -1.42
N LEU A 23 5.28 4.15 -0.66
CA LEU A 23 6.37 3.28 -1.13
C LEU A 23 5.77 1.99 -1.68
N ARG A 24 5.85 1.81 -3.00
CA ARG A 24 5.22 0.70 -3.74
C ARG A 24 6.19 -0.14 -4.59
N GLY A 25 7.47 -0.04 -4.28
CA GLY A 25 8.58 -0.52 -5.10
C GLY A 25 8.70 0.21 -6.44
N GLY A 26 9.56 -0.30 -7.31
CA GLY A 26 9.70 0.18 -8.68
C GLY A 26 10.63 -0.71 -9.51
N HIS A 27 11.17 -0.17 -10.60
CA HIS A 27 12.07 -0.91 -11.48
C HIS A 27 13.36 -1.41 -10.79
N LYS A 28 13.75 -0.77 -9.69
CA LYS A 28 14.92 -1.16 -8.87
C LYS A 28 14.60 -2.25 -7.86
N GLY A 29 13.35 -2.72 -7.79
CA GLY A 29 12.88 -3.72 -6.84
C GLY A 29 11.98 -3.14 -5.74
N PRO A 30 11.73 -3.94 -4.69
CA PRO A 30 11.04 -3.50 -3.48
C PRO A 30 11.74 -2.32 -2.80
N ASN A 31 10.99 -1.52 -2.05
CA ASN A 31 11.49 -0.39 -1.26
C ASN A 31 10.76 -0.23 0.08
N HIS A 32 10.36 -1.36 0.69
CA HIS A 32 9.71 -1.39 2.01
C HIS A 32 10.70 -1.62 3.16
N ASP A 33 11.94 -2.02 2.85
CA ASP A 33 12.99 -2.28 3.83
C ASP A 33 13.39 -1.01 4.60
N ALA A 34 14.02 -1.19 5.76
CA ALA A 34 14.36 -0.10 6.67
C ALA A 34 15.28 0.96 6.03
N ASP A 35 16.19 0.57 5.14
CA ASP A 35 17.09 1.51 4.47
C ASP A 35 16.32 2.39 3.48
N SER A 36 15.43 1.76 2.69
CA SER A 36 14.52 2.46 1.78
C SER A 36 13.60 3.44 2.51
N VAL A 37 13.01 3.02 3.64
CA VAL A 37 12.15 3.87 4.49
C VAL A 37 12.95 5.03 5.08
N ALA A 38 14.16 4.77 5.57
CA ALA A 38 15.03 5.81 6.11
C ALA A 38 15.43 6.84 5.05
N MET A 39 15.76 6.39 3.82
CA MET A 39 16.04 7.27 2.69
C MET A 39 14.84 8.14 2.33
N ALA A 40 13.65 7.56 2.27
CA ALA A 40 12.40 8.29 2.00
C ALA A 40 12.12 9.35 3.07
N ARG A 41 12.24 8.99 4.35
CA ARG A 41 12.10 9.91 5.49
C ARG A 41 13.09 11.07 5.41
N GLN A 42 14.36 10.81 5.12
CA GLN A 42 15.38 11.86 4.96
C GLN A 42 15.06 12.78 3.77
N GLY A 43 14.54 12.24 2.66
CA GLY A 43 14.10 13.03 1.51
C GLY A 43 12.95 13.99 1.87
N LEU A 44 11.93 13.50 2.56
CA LEU A 44 10.80 14.31 3.03
C LEU A 44 11.26 15.42 3.98
N ALA A 45 12.12 15.09 4.94
CA ALA A 45 12.66 16.06 5.89
C ALA A 45 13.46 17.18 5.19
N LYS A 46 14.31 16.83 4.22
CA LYS A 46 15.06 17.81 3.41
C LYS A 46 14.15 18.73 2.60
N ALA A 47 12.98 18.24 2.18
CA ALA A 47 11.97 19.00 1.48
C ALA A 47 11.05 19.83 2.40
N GLY A 48 11.21 19.74 3.73
CA GLY A 48 10.33 20.39 4.70
C GLY A 48 8.93 19.77 4.78
N ILE A 49 8.77 18.52 4.31
CA ILE A 49 7.50 17.78 4.30
C ILE A 49 7.46 16.84 5.50
N ALA A 50 6.31 16.75 6.17
CA ALA A 50 6.10 15.81 7.26
C ALA A 50 6.33 14.36 6.78
N ALA A 51 7.15 13.60 7.50
CA ALA A 51 7.47 12.22 7.14
C ALA A 51 6.32 11.26 7.47
N ARG A 52 5.30 11.26 6.62
CA ARG A 52 4.15 10.33 6.65
C ARG A 52 4.30 9.37 5.48
N ILE A 53 4.59 8.11 5.78
CA ILE A 53 4.90 7.08 4.79
C ILE A 53 3.88 5.95 4.93
N MET A 54 3.23 5.62 3.82
CA MET A 54 2.45 4.40 3.65
C MET A 54 3.26 3.41 2.81
N VAL A 55 3.25 2.14 3.18
CA VAL A 55 3.88 1.08 2.37
C VAL A 55 2.81 0.24 1.67
N ASP A 56 2.87 0.18 0.35
CA ASP A 56 2.10 -0.76 -0.44
C ASP A 56 2.77 -2.13 -0.39
N CYS A 57 2.07 -3.12 0.17
CA CYS A 57 2.59 -4.47 0.33
C CYS A 57 2.56 -5.27 -0.98
N SER A 58 1.81 -4.82 -1.98
CA SER A 58 1.61 -5.47 -3.29
C SER A 58 2.62 -4.96 -4.34
N HIS A 59 2.23 -4.97 -5.61
CA HIS A 59 2.97 -4.43 -6.75
C HIS A 59 4.45 -4.82 -6.77
N ALA A 60 5.37 -3.87 -6.90
CA ALA A 60 6.78 -4.17 -7.00
C ALA A 60 7.38 -4.56 -5.63
N ASN A 61 6.73 -4.23 -4.51
CA ASN A 61 7.14 -4.68 -3.20
C ASN A 61 6.90 -6.19 -2.99
N SER A 62 5.83 -6.73 -3.58
CA SER A 62 5.56 -8.16 -3.62
C SER A 62 6.20 -8.87 -4.81
N GLY A 63 6.85 -8.15 -5.73
CA GLY A 63 7.27 -8.71 -7.02
C GLY A 63 6.09 -9.24 -7.85
N LYS A 64 4.91 -8.63 -7.69
CA LYS A 64 3.62 -9.03 -8.28
C LYS A 64 3.13 -10.42 -7.86
N ASP A 65 3.58 -10.89 -6.71
CA ASP A 65 3.14 -12.16 -6.11
C ASP A 65 2.32 -11.86 -4.85
N PRO A 66 0.99 -12.02 -4.88
CA PRO A 66 0.13 -11.66 -3.75
C PRO A 66 0.49 -12.41 -2.47
N LEU A 67 1.03 -13.63 -2.58
CA LEU A 67 1.42 -14.45 -1.44
C LEU A 67 2.62 -13.88 -0.66
N LYS A 68 3.32 -12.89 -1.23
CA LYS A 68 4.44 -12.20 -0.55
C LYS A 68 3.99 -10.98 0.25
N GLN A 69 2.77 -10.47 0.05
CA GLN A 69 2.26 -9.33 0.82
C GLN A 69 2.36 -9.53 2.36
N PRO A 70 2.12 -10.73 2.94
CA PRO A 70 2.27 -10.93 4.39
C PRO A 70 3.72 -10.82 4.87
N ALA A 71 4.70 -11.17 4.04
CA ALA A 71 6.11 -10.97 4.39
C ALA A 71 6.47 -9.49 4.39
N VAL A 72 5.99 -8.73 3.40
CA VAL A 72 6.18 -7.27 3.34
C VAL A 72 5.52 -6.61 4.54
N LEU A 73 4.29 -7.00 4.90
CA LEU A 73 3.61 -6.43 6.07
C LEU A 73 4.39 -6.70 7.36
N ARG A 74 4.86 -7.95 7.57
CA ARG A 74 5.64 -8.30 8.77
C ARG A 74 6.90 -7.45 8.91
N ASP A 75 7.59 -7.16 7.80
CA ASP A 75 8.76 -6.28 7.81
C ASP A 75 8.39 -4.84 8.25
N VAL A 76 7.35 -4.27 7.65
CA VAL A 76 6.87 -2.91 7.96
C VAL A 76 6.38 -2.80 9.41
N ILE A 77 5.65 -3.80 9.90
CA ILE A 77 5.19 -3.84 11.29
C ILE A 77 6.38 -3.99 12.24
N GLY A 78 7.38 -4.80 11.89
CA GLY A 78 8.63 -4.92 12.66
C GLY A 78 9.34 -3.57 12.82
N GLN A 79 9.46 -2.80 11.75
CA GLN A 79 10.04 -1.45 11.79
C GLN A 79 9.22 -0.49 12.65
N ARG A 80 7.88 -0.54 12.54
CA ARG A 80 6.95 0.27 13.33
C ARG A 80 7.10 0.00 14.84
N VAL A 81 7.12 -1.28 15.22
CA VAL A 81 7.30 -1.75 16.61
C VAL A 81 8.71 -1.40 17.12
N ALA A 82 9.72 -1.42 16.25
CA ALA A 82 11.07 -0.96 16.58
C ALA A 82 11.19 0.57 16.78
N GLY A 83 10.09 1.33 16.61
CA GLY A 83 10.01 2.74 16.92
C GLY A 83 10.01 3.68 15.72
N ASP A 84 9.95 3.17 14.48
CA ASP A 84 9.78 4.06 13.33
C ASP A 84 8.35 4.60 13.27
N ARG A 85 8.20 5.86 13.68
CA ARG A 85 6.91 6.57 13.73
C ARG A 85 6.56 7.24 12.40
N SER A 86 7.42 7.18 11.38
CA SER A 86 7.12 7.72 10.05
C SER A 86 6.23 6.80 9.22
N LEU A 87 6.17 5.51 9.55
CA LEU A 87 5.27 4.53 8.96
C LEU A 87 3.86 4.71 9.55
N VAL A 88 2.95 5.31 8.77
CA VAL A 88 1.59 5.67 9.22
C VAL A 88 0.50 4.76 8.67
N GLY A 89 0.83 3.89 7.70
CA GLY A 89 -0.15 2.98 7.12
C GLY A 89 0.45 1.97 6.16
N VAL A 90 -0.38 1.03 5.75
CA VAL A 90 -0.07 0.03 4.73
C VAL A 90 -1.23 -0.08 3.73
N MET A 91 -0.93 -0.49 2.50
CA MET A 91 -1.91 -0.86 1.50
C MET A 91 -1.76 -2.35 1.16
N ILE A 92 -2.88 -3.07 1.07
CA ILE A 92 -2.96 -4.50 0.81
C ILE A 92 -3.98 -4.74 -0.29
N GLU A 93 -3.64 -5.59 -1.26
CA GLU A 93 -4.58 -6.06 -2.27
C GLU A 93 -5.11 -7.44 -1.87
N SER A 94 -6.36 -7.46 -1.41
CA SER A 94 -7.06 -8.67 -0.98
C SER A 94 -8.45 -8.75 -1.60
N HIS A 95 -8.96 -9.97 -1.74
CA HIS A 95 -10.29 -10.27 -2.20
C HIS A 95 -10.83 -11.51 -1.48
N LEU A 96 -11.96 -12.05 -1.93
CA LEU A 96 -12.58 -13.21 -1.26
C LEU A 96 -11.73 -14.46 -1.50
N PHE A 97 -11.23 -14.61 -2.74
CA PHE A 97 -10.37 -15.71 -3.14
C PHE A 97 -9.08 -15.19 -3.79
N ASP A 98 -8.04 -16.01 -3.70
CA ASP A 98 -6.70 -15.67 -4.17
C ASP A 98 -6.59 -15.47 -5.68
N GLY A 99 -5.55 -14.73 -6.05
CA GLY A 99 -5.08 -14.58 -7.42
C GLY A 99 -5.94 -13.62 -8.24
N CYS A 100 -5.94 -13.85 -9.55
CA CYS A 100 -6.72 -13.07 -10.51
C CYS A 100 -7.23 -13.95 -11.64
N GLN A 101 -8.12 -13.38 -12.45
CA GLN A 101 -8.68 -13.98 -13.66
C GLN A 101 -8.71 -12.94 -14.78
N ALA A 102 -8.61 -13.38 -16.03
CA ALA A 102 -8.77 -12.48 -17.17
C ALA A 102 -10.25 -12.15 -17.41
N LEU A 103 -10.52 -10.91 -17.85
CA LEU A 103 -11.81 -10.57 -18.45
C LEU A 103 -12.01 -11.39 -19.72
N GLY A 104 -13.15 -12.08 -19.81
CA GLY A 104 -13.49 -12.93 -20.94
C GLY A 104 -14.99 -12.96 -21.21
N LYS A 105 -15.39 -13.69 -22.27
CA LYS A 105 -16.80 -13.81 -22.67
C LYS A 105 -17.62 -14.77 -21.78
N GLY A 106 -16.96 -15.52 -20.89
CA GLY A 106 -17.60 -16.48 -19.99
C GLY A 106 -17.99 -15.88 -18.65
N ALA A 107 -18.66 -16.68 -17.83
CA ALA A 107 -18.96 -16.31 -16.44
C ALA A 107 -17.65 -16.15 -15.65
N LEU A 108 -17.52 -15.04 -14.93
CA LEU A 108 -16.41 -14.79 -14.04
C LEU A 108 -16.55 -15.62 -12.77
N LYS A 109 -15.42 -16.08 -12.23
CA LYS A 109 -15.36 -16.67 -10.90
C LYS A 109 -15.72 -15.59 -9.89
N TYR A 110 -16.73 -15.84 -9.07
CA TYR A 110 -17.10 -14.94 -7.99
C TYR A 110 -15.93 -14.71 -7.04
N GLY A 111 -15.70 -13.46 -6.63
CA GLY A 111 -14.73 -13.12 -5.58
C GLY A 111 -13.24 -13.22 -5.97
N VAL A 112 -12.92 -13.35 -7.26
CA VAL A 112 -11.55 -13.38 -7.79
C VAL A 112 -11.30 -12.10 -8.60
N SER A 113 -10.20 -11.40 -8.33
CA SER A 113 -9.83 -10.15 -9.01
C SER A 113 -9.73 -10.29 -10.52
N ILE A 114 -10.15 -9.27 -11.28
CA ILE A 114 -10.00 -9.21 -12.74
C ILE A 114 -8.77 -8.39 -13.19
N THR A 115 -8.00 -7.86 -12.25
CA THR A 115 -6.81 -7.04 -12.47
C THR A 115 -5.58 -7.73 -11.89
N ASP A 116 -4.92 -7.12 -10.91
CA ASP A 116 -3.79 -7.71 -10.21
C ASP A 116 -4.25 -8.84 -9.28
N GLY A 117 -3.35 -9.77 -9.01
CA GLY A 117 -3.61 -10.86 -8.09
C GLY A 117 -3.83 -10.34 -6.68
N CYS A 118 -4.80 -10.93 -5.97
CA CYS A 118 -5.07 -10.58 -4.57
C CYS A 118 -4.77 -11.74 -3.63
N LEU A 119 -4.56 -11.43 -2.35
CA LEU A 119 -4.68 -12.42 -1.28
C LEU A 119 -6.15 -12.79 -1.06
N GLY A 120 -6.43 -14.05 -0.79
CA GLY A 120 -7.75 -14.53 -0.36
C GLY A 120 -8.09 -14.10 1.07
N TRP A 121 -9.35 -14.32 1.46
CA TRP A 121 -9.87 -13.86 2.74
C TRP A 121 -9.13 -14.45 3.94
N ASP A 122 -8.91 -15.77 3.95
CA ASP A 122 -8.29 -16.46 5.09
C ASP A 122 -6.88 -15.94 5.38
N ALA A 123 -6.08 -15.74 4.34
CA ALA A 123 -4.74 -15.17 4.46
C ALA A 123 -4.77 -13.70 4.89
N THR A 124 -5.75 -12.93 4.40
CA THR A 124 -5.95 -11.53 4.78
C THR A 124 -6.31 -11.41 6.26
N GLU A 125 -7.26 -12.21 6.74
CA GLU A 125 -7.65 -12.25 8.14
C GLU A 125 -6.47 -12.62 9.04
N ALA A 126 -5.75 -13.70 8.72
CA ALA A 126 -4.60 -14.14 9.50
C ALA A 126 -3.52 -13.04 9.59
N MET A 127 -3.17 -12.44 8.45
CA MET A 127 -2.16 -11.39 8.34
C MET A 127 -2.54 -10.13 9.15
N LEU A 128 -3.80 -9.67 9.06
CA LEU A 128 -4.25 -8.49 9.80
C LEU A 128 -4.31 -8.75 11.31
N ARG A 129 -4.70 -9.95 11.73
CA ARG A 129 -4.71 -10.33 13.16
C ARG A 129 -3.30 -10.40 13.74
N GLU A 130 -2.34 -10.95 12.98
CA GLU A 130 -0.94 -10.98 13.37
C GLU A 130 -0.38 -9.55 13.54
N ALA A 131 -0.60 -8.68 12.55
CA ALA A 131 -0.16 -7.28 12.62
C ALA A 131 -0.78 -6.54 13.81
N ALA A 132 -2.09 -6.73 14.04
CA ALA A 132 -2.77 -6.12 15.19
C ALA A 132 -2.22 -6.62 16.53
N GLN A 133 -1.85 -7.90 16.63
CA GLN A 133 -1.25 -8.46 17.85
C GLN A 133 0.13 -7.84 18.12
N ALA A 134 0.97 -7.71 17.09
CA ALA A 134 2.29 -7.10 17.22
C ALA A 134 2.20 -5.61 17.63
N LEU A 135 1.28 -4.85 17.02
CA LEU A 135 1.12 -3.42 17.31
C LEU A 135 0.54 -3.12 18.70
N ARG A 136 -0.14 -4.07 19.35
CA ARG A 136 -0.62 -3.88 20.74
C ARG A 136 0.50 -3.91 21.78
N GLN A 137 1.70 -4.33 21.38
CA GLN A 137 2.89 -4.34 22.25
C GLN A 137 3.73 -3.05 22.14
N ASP A 138 3.39 -2.15 21.20
CA ASP A 138 3.95 -0.79 21.05
C ASP A 138 3.22 0.24 21.94
#